data_AF-A0A2G8L7B3-F1
#
_entry.id   AF-A0A2G8L7B3-F1
#
_cell.length_a   1.000
_cell.length_b   1.000
_cell.length_c   1.000
_cell.angle_alpha   90.00
_cell.angle_beta   90.00
_cell.angle_gamma   90.00
#
_symmetry.space_group_name_H-M   'P 1'
#
loop_
_entity.id
_entity.type
_entity.pdbx_description
1 polymer ?
#
loop_
_entity_poly.entity_id
_entity_poly.type
_entity_poly.pdbx_seq_one_letter_code
_entity_poly.pdbx_strand_id
1 'polypeptide(L)'
;MSLLHSFFMIYRYNPENLLTLEMYVNMQCKENKYELEANLAVLKLYQLNPAHYKKPITALILLKALTNLPHSDFTLCKCLIDENFQQEEPILTILHIAKLLEMCKFREFWAEVDEKSILFLDLKDFNDSIRKYICHVVNITYQQIDRTFLSDLLGSLTEMELECWIKEMNWKEMPDGQIFINNQEENVKTKNITEKIGFEINVLASDYSSCASFAMYGLAATIQYS
;
A
#
# COMPACT_ATOMS: atom_id res chain seq x y z
N MET A 1 -8.94 -16.41 14.35
CA MET A 1 -8.81 -15.32 15.36
C MET A 1 -8.09 -15.88 16.58
N SER A 2 -6.82 -15.54 16.76
CA SER A 2 -5.98 -16.04 17.84
C SER A 2 -6.24 -15.26 19.14
N LEU A 3 -6.05 -15.91 20.31
CA LEU A 3 -6.21 -15.34 21.65
C LEU A 3 -5.42 -14.03 21.88
N LEU A 4 -4.37 -13.79 21.09
CA LEU A 4 -3.58 -12.55 21.09
C LEU A 4 -4.42 -11.32 20.71
N HIS A 5 -5.32 -11.48 19.74
CA HIS A 5 -6.19 -10.39 19.25
C HIS A 5 -7.10 -9.89 20.38
N SER A 6 -7.75 -10.81 21.10
CA SER A 6 -8.62 -10.48 22.24
C SER A 6 -7.86 -9.83 23.40
N PHE A 7 -6.61 -10.24 23.66
CA PHE A 7 -5.79 -9.68 24.73
C PHE A 7 -5.36 -8.24 24.42
N PHE A 8 -4.95 -7.96 23.18
CA PHE A 8 -4.57 -6.61 22.79
C PHE A 8 -5.76 -5.66 22.80
N MET A 9 -6.96 -6.09 22.40
CA MET A 9 -8.14 -5.23 22.36
C MET A 9 -8.58 -4.66 23.71
N ILE A 10 -8.29 -5.34 24.82
CA ILE A 10 -8.70 -4.91 26.17
C ILE A 10 -7.69 -3.94 26.81
N TYR A 11 -6.41 -4.00 26.42
CA TYR A 11 -5.33 -3.21 27.05
C TYR A 11 -4.50 -2.37 26.05
N ARG A 12 -5.09 -1.97 24.92
CA ARG A 12 -4.43 -1.27 23.78
C ARG A 12 -3.61 -0.04 24.18
N TYR A 13 -4.02 0.66 25.23
CA TYR A 13 -3.42 1.93 25.64
C TYR A 13 -2.67 1.85 26.97
N ASN A 14 -2.47 0.65 27.51
CA ASN A 14 -1.58 0.50 28.66
C ASN A 14 -0.12 0.65 28.18
N PRO A 15 0.63 1.67 28.64
CA PRO A 15 2.02 1.87 28.23
C PRO A 15 2.93 0.66 28.54
N GLU A 16 2.58 -0.17 29.52
CA GLU A 16 3.33 -1.40 29.84
C GLU A 16 3.31 -2.43 28.70
N ASN A 17 2.31 -2.37 27.82
CA ASN A 17 2.18 -3.28 26.68
C ASN A 17 2.97 -2.83 25.44
N LEU A 18 3.54 -1.62 25.47
CA LEU A 18 4.24 -1.05 24.32
C LEU A 18 5.38 -1.96 23.83
N LEU A 19 6.17 -2.51 24.76
CA LEU A 19 7.27 -3.42 24.41
C LEU A 19 6.76 -4.67 23.67
N THR A 20 5.67 -5.28 24.15
CA THR A 20 5.07 -6.45 23.52
C THR A 20 4.52 -6.13 22.13
N LEU A 21 3.89 -4.96 21.97
CA LEU A 21 3.40 -4.49 20.68
C LEU A 21 4.53 -4.21 19.69
N GLU A 22 5.63 -3.60 20.12
CA GLU A 22 6.82 -3.38 19.30
C GLU A 22 7.45 -4.72 18.84
N MET A 23 7.53 -5.70 19.74
CA MET A 23 7.97 -7.06 19.38
C MET A 23 7.04 -7.70 18.36
N TYR A 24 5.74 -7.46 18.48
CA TYR A 24 4.74 -7.94 17.53
C TYR A 24 4.89 -7.29 16.15
N VAL A 25 5.21 -5.99 16.07
CA VAL A 25 5.57 -5.32 14.80
C VAL A 25 6.77 -6.00 14.14
N ASN A 26 7.82 -6.29 14.90
CA ASN A 26 8.98 -7.00 14.36
C ASN A 26 8.62 -8.42 13.86
N MET A 27 7.74 -9.12 14.58
CA MET A 27 7.25 -10.43 14.17
C MET A 27 6.44 -10.34 12.87
N GLN A 28 5.60 -9.32 12.70
CA GLN A 28 4.86 -9.07 11.45
C GLN A 28 5.80 -8.95 10.24
N CYS A 29 6.93 -8.26 10.38
CA CYS A 29 7.94 -8.13 9.34
C CYS A 29 8.60 -9.48 8.96
N LYS A 30 8.94 -10.30 9.97
CA LYS A 30 9.61 -11.59 9.77
C LYS A 30 8.69 -12.68 9.22
N GLU A 31 7.45 -12.70 9.67
CA GLU A 31 6.47 -13.74 9.30
C GLU A 31 5.58 -13.35 8.11
N ASN A 32 5.79 -12.15 7.55
CA ASN A 32 4.91 -11.53 6.55
C ASN A 32 3.43 -11.57 6.97
N LYS A 33 3.17 -11.19 8.22
CA LYS A 33 1.82 -10.97 8.76
C LYS A 33 1.52 -9.48 8.81
N TYR A 34 0.25 -9.14 8.85
CA TYR A 34 -0.17 -7.74 8.93
C TYR A 34 -1.43 -7.58 9.77
N GLU A 35 -1.38 -6.70 10.76
CA GLU A 35 -2.51 -6.35 11.61
C GLU A 35 -2.49 -4.85 11.90
N LEU A 36 -3.30 -4.11 11.15
CA LEU A 36 -3.37 -2.65 11.23
C LEU A 36 -3.68 -2.15 12.64
N GLU A 37 -4.62 -2.78 13.35
CA GLU A 37 -5.04 -2.30 14.67
C GLU A 37 -3.90 -2.29 15.71
N ALA A 38 -3.04 -3.32 15.68
CA ALA A 38 -1.86 -3.38 16.54
C ALA A 38 -0.86 -2.27 16.19
N ASN A 39 -0.68 -2.00 14.90
CA ASN A 39 0.21 -0.96 14.41
C ASN A 39 -0.29 0.45 14.80
N LEU A 40 -1.59 0.72 14.63
CA LEU A 40 -2.19 1.99 15.05
C LEU A 40 -2.13 2.18 16.58
N ALA A 41 -2.26 1.10 17.37
CA ALA A 41 -2.11 1.18 18.83
C ALA A 41 -0.70 1.63 19.24
N VAL A 42 0.36 1.10 18.58
CA VAL A 42 1.75 1.53 18.82
C VAL A 42 1.92 3.02 18.50
N LEU A 43 1.49 3.45 17.31
CA LEU A 43 1.61 4.85 16.91
C LEU A 43 0.83 5.78 17.85
N LYS A 44 -0.36 5.35 18.29
CA LYS A 44 -1.16 6.12 19.24
C LYS A 44 -0.49 6.22 20.61
N LEU A 45 0.12 5.13 21.09
CA LEU A 45 0.89 5.13 22.35
C LEU A 45 2.10 6.07 22.29
N TYR A 46 2.81 6.12 21.15
CA TYR A 46 3.89 7.08 20.92
C TYR A 46 3.38 8.52 20.88
N GLN A 47 2.22 8.77 20.23
CA GLN A 47 1.60 10.10 20.20
C GLN A 47 1.24 10.58 21.61
N LEU A 48 0.74 9.69 22.46
CA LEU A 48 0.39 10.01 23.85
C LEU A 48 1.64 10.15 24.74
N ASN A 49 2.73 9.46 24.42
CA ASN A 49 3.96 9.43 25.21
C ASN A 49 5.22 9.59 24.33
N PRO A 50 5.56 10.83 23.90
CA PRO A 50 6.67 11.07 22.98
C PRO A 50 8.04 10.58 23.48
N ALA A 51 8.25 10.50 24.80
CA ALA A 51 9.47 9.98 25.41
C ALA A 51 9.76 8.50 25.07
N HIS A 52 8.74 7.74 24.70
CA HIS A 52 8.87 6.34 24.30
C HIS A 52 8.93 6.14 22.79
N TYR A 53 8.88 7.21 21.99
CA TYR A 53 8.90 7.10 20.53
C TYR A 53 10.14 6.36 20.04
N LYS A 54 9.93 5.29 19.26
CA LYS A 54 11.00 4.57 18.57
C LYS A 54 10.85 4.70 17.07
N LYS A 55 11.77 5.47 16.49
CA LYS A 55 11.85 5.68 15.05
C LYS A 55 11.93 4.37 14.24
N PRO A 56 12.76 3.36 14.61
CA PRO A 56 12.83 2.12 13.84
C PRO A 56 11.50 1.37 13.77
N ILE A 57 10.73 1.35 14.86
CA ILE A 57 9.43 0.68 14.90
C ILE A 57 8.41 1.42 14.03
N THR A 58 8.41 2.76 14.09
CA THR A 58 7.54 3.60 13.25
C THR A 58 7.83 3.38 11.76
N ALA A 59 9.11 3.28 11.38
CA ALA A 59 9.51 2.96 10.02
C ALA A 59 8.97 1.59 9.58
N LEU A 60 9.11 0.54 10.40
CA LEU A 60 8.58 -0.79 10.11
C LEU A 60 7.05 -0.79 9.94
N ILE A 61 6.33 -0.04 10.78
CA ILE A 61 4.87 0.10 10.66
C ILE A 61 4.48 0.71 9.31
N LEU A 62 5.13 1.81 8.91
CA LEU A 62 4.87 2.46 7.63
C LEU A 62 5.20 1.53 6.45
N LEU A 63 6.34 0.85 6.50
CA LEU A 63 6.74 -0.10 5.47
C LEU A 63 5.77 -1.27 5.35
N LYS A 64 5.29 -1.82 6.47
CA LYS A 64 4.25 -2.86 6.45
C LYS A 64 2.91 -2.35 5.93
N ALA A 65 2.55 -1.09 6.20
CA ALA A 65 1.35 -0.49 5.61
C ALA A 65 1.46 -0.39 4.08
N LEU A 66 2.65 -0.11 3.52
CA LEU A 66 2.88 -0.13 2.06
C LEU A 66 2.65 -1.51 1.44
N THR A 67 3.01 -2.59 2.15
CA THR A 67 2.76 -3.96 1.67
C THR A 67 1.27 -4.35 1.66
N ASN A 68 0.39 -3.52 2.22
CA ASN A 68 -1.06 -3.75 2.27
C ASN A 68 -1.85 -2.84 1.32
N LEU A 69 -1.19 -2.13 0.38
CA LEU A 69 -1.88 -1.40 -0.68
C LEU A 69 -2.77 -2.36 -1.51
N PRO A 70 -3.94 -1.91 -2.01
CA PRO A 70 -4.41 -0.52 -2.15
C PRO A 70 -5.17 0.06 -0.94
N HIS A 71 -5.17 -0.60 0.22
CA HIS A 71 -5.88 -0.09 1.40
C HIS A 71 -5.31 1.26 1.87
N SER A 72 -6.17 2.11 2.46
CA SER A 72 -5.81 3.47 2.94
C SER A 72 -5.01 3.49 4.26
N ASP A 73 -4.46 2.35 4.65
CA ASP A 73 -3.79 2.12 5.93
C ASP A 73 -2.58 3.03 6.12
N PHE A 74 -1.81 3.25 5.04
CA PHE A 74 -0.63 4.10 5.08
C PHE A 74 -0.98 5.53 5.50
N THR A 75 -2.08 6.07 4.97
CA THR A 75 -2.59 7.40 5.33
C THR A 75 -2.98 7.47 6.80
N LEU A 76 -3.65 6.43 7.32
CA LEU A 76 -4.02 6.36 8.74
C LEU A 76 -2.80 6.35 9.65
N CYS A 77 -1.78 5.55 9.31
CA CYS A 77 -0.51 5.52 10.04
C CYS A 77 0.18 6.89 10.01
N LYS A 78 0.28 7.53 8.82
CA LYS A 78 0.86 8.87 8.67
C LYS A 78 0.18 9.90 9.55
N CYS A 79 -1.16 9.91 9.63
CA CYS A 79 -1.92 10.85 10.44
C CYS A 79 -1.68 10.73 11.96
N LEU A 80 -1.11 9.61 12.44
CA LEU A 80 -0.78 9.41 13.86
C LEU A 80 0.66 9.79 14.20
N ILE A 81 1.50 10.12 13.22
CA ILE A 81 2.90 10.51 13.40
C ILE A 81 2.99 12.03 13.40
N ASP A 82 3.65 12.60 14.41
CA ASP A 82 3.89 14.04 14.49
C ASP A 82 4.69 14.55 13.28
N GLU A 83 4.38 15.75 12.80
CA GLU A 83 5.01 16.33 11.63
C GLU A 83 6.53 16.45 11.77
N ASN A 84 7.04 16.73 12.98
CA ASN A 84 8.48 16.80 13.22
C ASN A 84 9.17 15.45 12.93
N PHE A 85 8.55 14.35 13.36
CA PHE A 85 9.09 13.01 13.11
C PHE A 85 8.95 12.57 11.64
N GLN A 86 7.99 13.12 10.90
CA GLN A 86 7.82 12.85 9.46
C GLN A 86 8.97 13.43 8.62
N GLN A 87 9.62 14.51 9.10
CA GLN A 87 10.76 15.13 8.41
C GLN A 87 12.10 14.45 8.72
N GLU A 88 12.12 13.44 9.58
CA GLU A 88 13.34 12.75 9.97
C GLU A 88 13.59 11.48 9.14
N GLU A 89 14.85 11.19 8.83
CA GLU A 89 15.21 9.90 8.25
C GLU A 89 15.11 8.76 9.28
N PRO A 90 14.61 7.56 8.89
CA PRO A 90 14.24 7.17 7.52
C PRO A 90 12.76 7.41 7.16
N ILE A 91 11.99 8.08 8.01
CA ILE A 91 10.54 8.27 7.80
C ILE A 91 10.28 9.12 6.56
N LEU A 92 11.03 10.21 6.38
CA LEU A 92 10.93 11.09 5.21
C LEU A 92 11.09 10.30 3.90
N THR A 93 12.12 9.47 3.81
CA THR A 93 12.33 8.55 2.68
C THR A 93 11.12 7.63 2.47
N ILE A 94 10.58 7.00 3.51
CA ILE A 94 9.44 6.09 3.38
C ILE A 94 8.20 6.83 2.85
N LEU A 95 7.96 8.05 3.33
CA LEU A 95 6.86 8.89 2.85
C LEU A 95 7.04 9.27 1.37
N HIS A 96 8.28 9.53 0.94
CA HIS A 96 8.58 9.78 -0.48
C HIS A 96 8.31 8.55 -1.34
N ILE A 97 8.79 7.38 -0.92
CA ILE A 97 8.59 6.10 -1.60
C ILE A 97 7.10 5.76 -1.71
N ALA A 98 6.33 5.98 -0.63
CA ALA A 98 4.88 5.85 -0.65
C ALA A 98 4.22 6.76 -1.69
N LYS A 99 4.72 8.00 -1.81
CA LYS A 99 4.20 8.96 -2.79
C LYS A 99 4.44 8.51 -4.23
N LEU A 100 5.58 7.90 -4.52
CA LEU A 100 5.84 7.33 -5.84
C LEU A 100 4.85 6.21 -6.19
N LEU A 101 4.52 5.35 -5.24
CA LEU A 101 3.49 4.31 -5.42
C LEU A 101 2.10 4.92 -5.66
N GLU A 102 1.68 5.91 -4.87
CA GLU A 102 0.42 6.63 -5.07
C GLU A 102 0.31 7.29 -6.45
N MET A 103 1.42 7.80 -6.97
CA MET A 103 1.50 8.43 -8.29
C MET A 103 1.73 7.42 -9.43
N CYS A 104 1.76 6.12 -9.12
CA CYS A 104 2.08 5.04 -10.06
C CYS A 104 3.42 5.23 -10.80
N LYS A 105 4.37 5.93 -10.17
CA LYS A 105 5.73 6.15 -10.70
C LYS A 105 6.63 4.96 -10.37
N PHE A 106 6.27 3.77 -10.86
CA PHE A 106 6.89 2.51 -10.43
C PHE A 106 8.38 2.42 -10.79
N ARG A 107 8.82 2.96 -11.92
CA ARG A 107 10.24 2.98 -12.30
C ARG A 107 11.09 3.78 -11.30
N GLU A 108 10.64 4.98 -10.94
CA GLU A 108 11.30 5.82 -9.92
C GLU A 108 11.29 5.11 -8.57
N PHE A 109 10.15 4.48 -8.21
CA PHE A 109 10.02 3.71 -6.98
C PHE A 109 11.06 2.59 -6.87
N TRP A 110 11.24 1.75 -7.91
CA TRP A 110 12.20 0.65 -7.87
C TRP A 110 13.65 1.14 -7.74
N ALA A 111 14.01 2.23 -8.45
CA ALA A 111 15.33 2.83 -8.31
C ALA A 111 15.62 3.32 -6.87
N GLU A 112 14.63 3.93 -6.23
CA GLU A 112 14.72 4.38 -4.83
C GLU A 112 14.85 3.20 -3.85
N VAL A 113 14.11 2.11 -4.08
CA VAL A 113 14.19 0.88 -3.28
C VAL A 113 15.56 0.23 -3.41
N ASP A 114 16.12 0.17 -4.62
CA ASP A 114 17.43 -0.42 -4.87
C ASP A 114 18.55 0.40 -4.20
N GLU A 115 18.53 1.73 -4.35
CA GLU A 115 19.49 2.63 -3.71
C GLU A 115 19.43 2.50 -2.18
N LYS A 116 18.23 2.39 -1.62
CA LYS A 116 17.99 2.37 -0.17
C LYS A 116 17.66 0.97 0.36
N SER A 117 18.18 -0.06 -0.30
CA SER A 117 17.90 -1.47 -0.04
C SER A 117 18.06 -1.89 1.43
N ILE A 118 18.98 -1.27 2.17
CA ILE A 118 19.21 -1.50 3.61
C ILE A 118 17.93 -1.31 4.44
N LEU A 119 17.05 -0.39 4.05
CA LEU A 119 15.78 -0.10 4.74
C LEU A 119 14.80 -1.29 4.71
N PHE A 120 14.89 -2.11 3.66
CA PHE A 120 13.91 -3.16 3.37
C PHE A 120 14.38 -4.57 3.73
N LEU A 121 15.64 -4.73 4.17
CA LEU A 121 16.27 -6.03 4.43
C LEU A 121 15.50 -6.92 5.41
N ASP A 122 14.90 -6.32 6.44
CA ASP A 122 14.17 -7.04 7.49
C ASP A 122 12.71 -7.40 7.11
N LEU A 123 12.27 -7.00 5.92
CA LEU A 123 10.90 -7.20 5.45
C LEU A 123 10.81 -8.41 4.53
N LYS A 124 10.22 -9.48 5.05
CA LYS A 124 9.94 -10.67 4.23
C LYS A 124 8.89 -10.34 3.15
N ASP A 125 9.18 -10.73 1.92
CA ASP A 125 8.33 -10.63 0.73
C ASP A 125 7.86 -9.19 0.40
N PHE A 126 8.66 -8.17 0.73
CA PHE A 126 8.31 -6.77 0.44
C PHE A 126 8.08 -6.53 -1.05
N ASN A 127 9.08 -6.88 -1.89
CA ASN A 127 9.01 -6.66 -3.35
C ASN A 127 7.80 -7.36 -3.97
N ASP A 128 7.52 -8.60 -3.58
CA ASP A 128 6.38 -9.35 -4.11
C ASP A 128 5.04 -8.77 -3.68
N SER A 129 4.95 -8.23 -2.46
CA SER A 129 3.75 -7.54 -1.99
C SER A 129 3.50 -6.26 -2.80
N ILE A 130 4.54 -5.50 -3.13
CA ILE A 130 4.43 -4.33 -4.00
C ILE A 130 4.08 -4.73 -5.43
N ARG A 131 4.70 -5.78 -5.99
CA ARG A 131 4.35 -6.28 -7.33
C ARG A 131 2.89 -6.72 -7.40
N LYS A 132 2.33 -7.35 -6.37
CA LYS A 132 0.89 -7.66 -6.30
C LYS A 132 0.03 -6.40 -6.40
N TYR A 133 0.42 -5.33 -5.74
CA TYR A 133 -0.26 -4.04 -5.88
C TYR A 133 -0.13 -3.48 -7.31
N ILE A 134 1.07 -3.51 -7.91
CA ILE A 134 1.26 -3.05 -9.30
C ILE A 134 0.42 -3.89 -10.27
N CYS A 135 0.39 -5.22 -10.12
CA CYS A 135 -0.46 -6.10 -10.92
C CYS A 135 -1.95 -5.81 -10.72
N HIS A 136 -2.38 -5.45 -9.50
CA HIS A 136 -3.74 -4.98 -9.25
C HIS A 136 -4.05 -3.69 -10.01
N VAL A 137 -3.13 -2.71 -10.02
CA VAL A 137 -3.26 -1.48 -10.81
C VAL A 137 -3.35 -1.80 -12.30
N VAL A 138 -2.46 -2.66 -12.82
CA VAL A 138 -2.47 -3.05 -14.24
C VAL A 138 -3.80 -3.68 -14.64
N ASN A 139 -4.36 -4.56 -13.80
CA ASN A 139 -5.65 -5.21 -14.01
C ASN A 139 -6.84 -4.25 -14.17
N ILE A 140 -6.78 -3.09 -13.53
CA ILE A 140 -7.86 -2.10 -13.61
C ILE A 140 -7.61 -1.04 -14.68
N THR A 141 -6.35 -0.80 -15.09
CA THR A 141 -6.01 0.28 -16.04
C THR A 141 -5.77 -0.19 -17.47
N TYR A 142 -5.37 -1.44 -17.72
CA TYR A 142 -5.05 -1.93 -19.07
C TYR A 142 -5.99 -3.04 -19.54
N GLN A 143 -6.30 -3.05 -20.84
CA GLN A 143 -6.85 -4.22 -21.53
C GLN A 143 -5.73 -5.08 -22.11
N GLN A 144 -4.75 -4.42 -22.70
CA GLN A 144 -3.54 -5.00 -23.25
C GLN A 144 -2.35 -4.13 -22.82
N ILE A 145 -1.22 -4.76 -22.55
CA ILE A 145 0.02 -4.09 -22.20
C ILE A 145 1.18 -4.73 -22.95
N ASP A 146 2.14 -3.92 -23.39
CA ASP A 146 3.37 -4.43 -23.98
C ASP A 146 4.18 -5.21 -22.93
N ARG A 147 4.75 -6.35 -23.33
CA ARG A 147 5.53 -7.23 -22.44
C ARG A 147 6.73 -6.52 -21.82
N THR A 148 7.47 -5.76 -22.61
CA THR A 148 8.67 -5.05 -22.13
C THR A 148 8.30 -3.96 -21.15
N PHE A 149 7.23 -3.23 -21.44
CA PHE A 149 6.70 -2.22 -20.54
C PHE A 149 6.19 -2.82 -19.22
N LEU A 150 5.49 -3.96 -19.26
CA LEU A 150 5.07 -4.66 -18.05
C LEU A 150 6.27 -5.09 -17.19
N SER A 151 7.33 -5.62 -17.81
CA SER A 151 8.55 -5.98 -17.11
C SER A 151 9.17 -4.78 -16.38
N ASP A 152 9.25 -3.64 -17.06
CA ASP A 152 9.74 -2.39 -16.48
C ASP A 152 8.90 -1.92 -15.29
N LEU A 153 7.57 -2.01 -15.36
CA LEU A 153 6.69 -1.63 -14.25
C LEU A 153 6.91 -2.52 -13.01
N LEU A 154 7.21 -3.81 -13.21
CA LEU A 154 7.46 -4.78 -12.13
C LEU A 154 8.90 -4.78 -11.59
N GLY A 155 9.73 -3.83 -12.05
CA GLY A 155 11.11 -3.65 -11.58
C GLY A 155 12.14 -4.35 -12.45
N SER A 156 11.96 -4.33 -13.77
CA SER A 156 12.89 -4.91 -14.76
C SER A 156 13.19 -6.39 -14.50
N LEU A 157 12.13 -7.18 -14.38
CA LEU A 157 12.19 -8.62 -14.14
C LEU A 157 12.88 -9.37 -15.28
N THR A 158 13.49 -10.51 -14.95
CA THR A 158 13.94 -11.46 -15.97
C THR A 158 12.73 -12.10 -16.67
N GLU A 159 12.93 -12.63 -17.89
CA GLU A 159 11.85 -13.29 -18.65
C GLU A 159 11.16 -14.41 -17.85
N MET A 160 11.92 -15.19 -17.10
CA MET A 160 11.38 -16.29 -16.28
C MET A 160 10.52 -15.78 -15.11
N GLU A 161 10.95 -14.70 -14.45
CA GLU A 161 10.17 -14.09 -13.37
C GLU A 161 8.88 -13.47 -13.89
N LEU A 162 8.96 -12.79 -15.05
CA LEU A 162 7.79 -12.20 -15.70
C LEU A 162 6.76 -13.28 -16.09
N GLU A 163 7.19 -14.40 -16.66
CA GLU A 163 6.32 -15.54 -16.98
C GLU A 163 5.59 -16.08 -15.74
N CYS A 164 6.27 -16.16 -14.59
CA CYS A 164 5.65 -16.56 -13.33
C CYS A 164 4.52 -15.60 -12.93
N TRP A 165 4.73 -14.28 -13.03
CA TRP A 165 3.70 -13.29 -12.71
C TRP A 165 2.54 -13.31 -13.70
N ILE A 166 2.81 -13.43 -15.00
CA ILE A 166 1.77 -13.56 -16.05
C ILE A 166 0.87 -14.75 -15.74
N LYS A 167 1.46 -15.89 -15.36
CA LYS A 167 0.74 -17.11 -15.00
C LYS A 167 -0.04 -16.96 -13.69
N GLU A 168 0.54 -16.35 -12.66
CA GLU A 168 -0.12 -16.10 -11.36
C GLU A 168 -1.35 -15.18 -11.55
N MET A 169 -1.24 -14.17 -12.40
CA MET A 169 -2.31 -13.22 -12.69
C MET A 169 -3.33 -13.72 -13.73
N ASN A 170 -3.12 -14.91 -14.31
CA ASN A 170 -3.93 -15.48 -15.41
C ASN A 170 -4.02 -14.59 -16.66
N TRP A 171 -2.96 -13.83 -16.95
CA TRP A 171 -2.85 -13.03 -18.16
C TRP A 171 -2.48 -13.89 -19.37
N LYS A 172 -2.88 -13.44 -20.57
CA LYS A 172 -2.67 -14.20 -21.81
C LYS A 172 -1.68 -13.50 -22.71
N GLU A 173 -0.61 -14.19 -23.07
CA GLU A 173 0.33 -13.70 -24.06
C GLU A 173 -0.27 -13.78 -25.47
N MET A 174 -0.12 -12.70 -26.22
CA MET A 174 -0.59 -12.55 -27.59
C MET A 174 0.60 -12.69 -28.57
N PRO A 175 0.37 -13.14 -29.81
CA PRO A 175 1.44 -13.39 -30.78
C PRO A 175 2.21 -12.12 -31.22
N ASP A 176 1.67 -10.95 -30.95
CA ASP A 176 2.20 -9.63 -31.30
C ASP A 176 3.14 -9.05 -30.23
N GLY A 177 3.42 -9.81 -29.16
CA GLY A 177 4.25 -9.35 -28.03
C GLY A 177 3.46 -8.58 -26.96
N GLN A 178 2.14 -8.45 -27.11
CA GLN A 178 1.27 -7.88 -26.08
C GLN A 178 0.78 -8.94 -25.10
N ILE A 179 0.39 -8.48 -23.92
CA ILE A 179 -0.22 -9.31 -22.89
C ILE A 179 -1.65 -8.81 -22.70
N PHE A 180 -2.61 -9.69 -22.94
CA PHE A 180 -4.01 -9.45 -22.64
C PHE A 180 -4.27 -9.62 -21.14
N ILE A 181 -4.77 -8.54 -20.53
CA ILE A 181 -4.99 -8.40 -19.10
C ILE A 181 -6.43 -8.74 -18.75
N ASN A 182 -7.38 -7.91 -19.18
CA ASN A 182 -8.81 -8.15 -18.98
C ASN A 182 -9.65 -7.32 -19.97
N ASN A 183 -10.88 -7.76 -20.27
CA ASN A 183 -11.83 -6.94 -21.02
C ASN A 183 -12.47 -5.89 -20.09
N GLN A 184 -12.25 -4.60 -20.35
CA GLN A 184 -12.74 -3.52 -19.49
C GLN A 184 -14.24 -3.22 -19.65
N GLU A 185 -14.96 -3.91 -20.54
CA GLU A 185 -16.41 -3.72 -20.74
C GLU A 185 -17.25 -3.97 -19.47
N GLU A 186 -16.80 -4.81 -18.54
CA GLU A 186 -17.46 -5.02 -17.23
C GLU A 186 -17.20 -3.89 -16.20
N ASN A 187 -16.17 -3.06 -16.40
CA ASN A 187 -15.77 -1.99 -15.46
C ASN A 187 -16.40 -0.62 -15.77
N VAL A 188 -17.12 -0.47 -16.89
CA VAL A 188 -17.87 0.75 -17.22
C VAL A 188 -19.16 0.80 -16.40
N LYS A 189 -19.05 1.12 -15.11
CA LYS A 189 -20.20 1.54 -14.31
C LYS A 189 -20.52 2.98 -14.66
N THR A 190 -21.37 3.20 -15.66
CA THR A 190 -22.01 4.50 -15.88
C THR A 190 -22.89 4.80 -14.66
N LYS A 191 -22.36 5.49 -13.65
CA LYS A 191 -23.19 6.05 -12.60
C LYS A 191 -23.91 7.25 -13.20
N ASN A 192 -25.15 7.04 -13.67
CA ASN A 192 -26.06 8.14 -13.96
C ASN A 192 -26.30 8.91 -12.66
N ILE A 193 -25.61 10.05 -12.50
CA ILE A 193 -25.83 10.96 -11.38
C ILE A 193 -27.17 11.65 -11.63
N THR A 194 -28.25 11.07 -11.09
CA THR A 194 -29.49 11.82 -10.86
C THR A 194 -29.46 12.28 -9.42
N GLU A 195 -29.20 13.57 -9.23
CA GLU A 195 -29.17 14.21 -7.93
C GLU A 195 -30.61 14.26 -7.37
N LYS A 196 -30.93 13.39 -6.42
CA LYS A 196 -32.11 13.55 -5.56
C LYS A 196 -31.64 14.13 -4.24
N ILE A 197 -31.86 15.42 -4.05
CA ILE A 197 -31.58 16.10 -2.79
C ILE A 197 -32.67 15.68 -1.79
N GLY A 198 -32.35 14.71 -0.93
CA GLY A 198 -33.11 14.39 0.28
C GLY A 198 -32.38 15.00 1.48
N PHE A 199 -33.06 15.84 2.26
CA PHE A 199 -32.50 16.38 3.50
C PHE A 199 -32.64 15.34 4.61
N GLU A 200 -31.58 14.58 4.88
CA GLU A 200 -31.43 13.86 6.14
C GLU A 200 -30.11 14.26 6.81
N ILE A 201 -30.22 14.87 7.98
CA ILE A 201 -29.11 15.22 8.86
C ILE A 201 -28.68 13.93 9.54
N ASN A 202 -27.56 13.34 9.12
CA ASN A 202 -26.81 12.40 9.96
C ASN A 202 -25.31 12.69 9.85
N VAL A 203 -24.74 12.96 11.02
CA VAL A 203 -23.40 13.45 11.28
C VAL A 203 -22.41 12.28 11.21
N LEU A 204 -21.35 12.46 10.41
CA LEU A 204 -20.05 11.78 10.44
C LEU A 204 -20.03 10.25 10.27
N ALA A 205 -19.94 9.77 9.02
CA ALA A 205 -18.97 8.75 8.56
C ALA A 205 -19.36 8.17 7.19
N SER A 206 -18.87 8.73 6.08
CA SER A 206 -18.91 8.00 4.79
C SER A 206 -17.98 8.50 3.66
N ASP A 207 -17.33 9.65 3.74
CA ASP A 207 -16.80 10.28 2.51
C ASP A 207 -15.32 10.04 2.17
N TYR A 208 -14.63 9.14 2.86
CA TYR A 208 -13.22 8.84 2.54
C TYR A 208 -13.03 7.74 1.47
N SER A 209 -14.09 7.02 1.09
CA SER A 209 -13.99 5.96 0.06
C SER A 209 -14.09 6.49 -1.39
N SER A 210 -14.56 7.72 -1.60
CA SER A 210 -14.81 8.25 -2.95
C SER A 210 -13.56 8.85 -3.62
N CYS A 211 -12.64 9.39 -2.81
CA CYS A 211 -11.48 10.12 -3.33
C CYS A 211 -10.43 9.19 -3.98
N ALA A 212 -10.25 7.97 -3.45
CA ALA A 212 -9.32 6.98 -4.00
C ALA A 212 -9.74 6.48 -5.39
N SER A 213 -11.04 6.28 -5.63
CA SER A 213 -11.52 5.91 -6.97
C SER A 213 -11.31 7.03 -7.98
N PHE A 214 -11.58 8.29 -7.61
CA PHE A 214 -11.43 9.43 -8.53
C PHE A 214 -9.97 9.69 -8.94
N ALA A 215 -9.01 9.53 -8.02
CA ALA A 215 -7.59 9.68 -8.34
C ALA A 215 -7.10 8.57 -9.29
N MET A 216 -7.55 7.32 -9.10
CA MET A 216 -7.19 6.18 -9.94
C MET A 216 -7.78 6.27 -11.36
N TYR A 217 -9.03 6.75 -11.51
CA TYR A 217 -9.62 7.00 -12.83
C TYR A 217 -8.93 8.15 -13.59
N GLY A 218 -8.44 9.18 -12.87
CA GLY A 218 -7.67 10.27 -13.48
C GLY A 218 -6.28 9.86 -13.97
N LEU A 219 -5.59 8.97 -13.24
CA LEU A 219 -4.30 8.41 -13.64
C LEU A 219 -4.42 7.48 -14.86
N ALA A 220 -5.48 6.66 -14.93
CA ALA A 220 -5.75 5.81 -16.10
C ALA A 220 -5.90 6.63 -17.40
N ALA A 221 -6.52 7.81 -17.33
CA ALA A 221 -6.67 8.70 -18.47
C ALA A 221 -5.35 9.38 -18.90
N THR A 222 -4.35 9.47 -18.02
CA THR A 222 -3.08 10.13 -18.33
C THR A 222 -2.07 9.15 -18.95
N ILE A 223 -2.06 7.89 -18.52
CA ILE A 223 -1.11 6.88 -19.02
C ILE A 223 -1.49 6.38 -20.41
N GLN A 224 -2.75 6.50 -20.82
CA GLN A 224 -3.22 6.09 -22.15
C GLN A 224 -2.85 7.09 -23.27
N TYR A 225 -2.29 8.25 -22.94
CA TYR A 225 -1.97 9.34 -23.88
C TYR A 225 -0.49 9.78 -23.87
N SER A 226 0.40 8.99 -23.29
CA SER A 226 1.87 9.19 -23.30
C SER A 226 2.57 7.95 -23.84
#